data_AF-A0A372ZTJ2-F1
#
_entry.id   AF-A0A372ZTJ2-F1
#
_cell.length_a   1.000
_cell.length_b   1.000
_cell.length_c   1.000
_cell.angle_alpha   90.00
_cell.angle_beta   90.00
_cell.angle_gamma   90.00
#
_symmetry.space_group_name_H-M   'P 1'
#
loop_
_entity.id
_entity.type
_entity.pdbx_description
1 polymer ?
#
loop_
_entity_poly.entity_id
_entity_poly.type
_entity_poly.pdbx_seq_one_letter_code
_entity_poly.pdbx_strand_id
1 'polypeptide(L)'
;MPIHLVPQPVHTVPAQGQSGADSLGGDAYAYGQVVDDEPATPRFAGLRLVHAALRRDLARLPNALRLLQPDEDDKGEALLRHWNFITAMLTCHHEQQDTRLWPIVRRFAPELRLLLNWLEDDHHNLDHSFTRVTTLVRIASRDTGSAWPVAYAMEDLAARLETHLRIEERQLLPRMERVIADGSRLGGLGELLDLLRLADGPGVADALAWLLEGVEPALVERLLAECDDDVARNWPHWHATYQRCTSPLWGPVDGPVGGAGSGTGAGYGLGPGPGFGGLGSVAD
;
A
#
# COMPACT_ATOMS: atom_id res chain seq x y z
N MET A 1 3.18 -18.22 11.54
CA MET A 1 2.61 -17.31 12.58
C MET A 1 2.58 -15.93 11.99
N PRO A 2 1.40 -15.34 11.83
CA PRO A 2 1.25 -14.07 11.13
C PRO A 2 2.03 -12.92 11.80
N ILE A 3 2.60 -12.04 10.97
CA ILE A 3 3.29 -10.84 11.42
C ILE A 3 2.24 -9.74 11.58
N HIS A 4 2.11 -9.25 12.79
CA HIS A 4 1.12 -8.24 13.13
C HIS A 4 1.78 -6.91 13.50
N LEU A 5 1.20 -5.81 13.03
CA LEU A 5 1.49 -4.48 13.56
C LEU A 5 0.86 -4.29 14.94
N VAL A 6 -0.30 -4.91 15.14
CA VAL A 6 -1.11 -4.82 16.36
C VAL A 6 -0.85 -6.04 17.27
N PRO A 7 -0.62 -5.84 18.59
CA PRO A 7 -0.62 -6.94 19.55
C PRO A 7 -1.97 -7.67 19.54
N GLN A 8 -1.97 -8.99 19.28
CA GLN A 8 -3.19 -9.78 19.28
C GLN A 8 -3.70 -9.97 20.72
N PRO A 9 -4.98 -9.70 21.03
CA PRO A 9 -5.56 -10.12 22.29
C PRO A 9 -5.62 -11.66 22.36
N VAL A 10 -5.30 -12.22 23.52
CA VAL A 10 -5.43 -13.67 23.78
C VAL A 10 -6.92 -14.01 23.74
N HIS A 11 -7.36 -14.79 22.77
CA HIS A 11 -8.77 -15.17 22.65
C HIS A 11 -9.20 -16.07 23.83
N THR A 12 -9.96 -15.51 24.78
CA THR A 12 -10.88 -16.30 25.62
C THR A 12 -12.26 -16.29 24.96
N VAL A 13 -12.72 -17.47 24.56
CA VAL A 13 -14.02 -17.71 23.91
C VAL A 13 -15.16 -17.59 24.92
N PRO A 14 -16.16 -16.69 24.74
CA PRO A 14 -17.45 -16.82 25.39
C PRO A 14 -18.43 -17.60 24.51
N ALA A 15 -19.29 -18.39 25.16
CA ALA A 15 -20.21 -19.33 24.55
C ALA A 15 -21.32 -18.67 23.70
N GLN A 16 -21.69 -19.35 22.62
CA GLN A 16 -22.78 -19.01 21.70
C GLN A 16 -24.14 -19.07 22.38
N GLY A 17 -24.97 -18.04 22.16
CA GLY A 17 -26.42 -18.07 22.39
C GLY A 17 -27.15 -18.01 21.05
N GLN A 18 -28.06 -18.95 20.81
CA GLN A 18 -28.93 -19.03 19.62
C GLN A 18 -30.36 -18.51 19.93
N SER A 19 -30.96 -17.80 18.98
CA SER A 19 -32.38 -17.84 18.53
C SER A 19 -32.58 -16.71 17.48
N GLY A 20 -33.12 -16.90 16.26
CA GLY A 20 -34.49 -17.29 15.82
C GLY A 20 -35.36 -16.03 15.65
N ALA A 21 -36.09 -15.67 14.57
CA ALA A 21 -36.50 -16.27 13.30
C ALA A 21 -37.09 -15.18 12.34
N ASP A 22 -37.35 -15.56 11.08
CA ASP A 22 -38.10 -15.01 9.89
C ASP A 22 -39.06 -13.78 10.05
N SER A 23 -39.37 -12.91 9.06
CA SER A 23 -39.89 -13.17 7.69
C SER A 23 -40.19 -11.87 6.86
N LEU A 24 -40.16 -12.01 5.51
CA LEU A 24 -40.99 -11.44 4.41
C LEU A 24 -41.13 -9.92 4.07
N GLY A 25 -40.70 -9.55 2.84
CA GLY A 25 -41.56 -9.12 1.71
C GLY A 25 -41.90 -7.63 1.50
N GLY A 26 -41.58 -7.09 0.30
CA GLY A 26 -42.19 -5.86 -0.24
C GLY A 26 -41.48 -5.28 -1.49
N ASP A 27 -42.17 -5.28 -2.63
CA ASP A 27 -41.71 -4.80 -3.95
C ASP A 27 -41.85 -3.27 -4.18
N ALA A 28 -40.99 -2.80 -5.09
CA ALA A 28 -41.13 -1.71 -6.07
C ALA A 28 -41.21 -0.24 -5.60
N TYR A 29 -40.30 0.60 -6.12
CA TYR A 29 -40.61 1.71 -7.03
C TYR A 29 -39.32 2.16 -7.75
N ALA A 30 -39.29 2.00 -9.08
CA ALA A 30 -38.22 2.53 -9.93
C ALA A 30 -38.47 4.00 -10.25
N TYR A 31 -37.53 4.86 -9.85
CA TYR A 31 -37.38 6.20 -10.43
C TYR A 31 -36.07 6.23 -11.22
N GLY A 32 -36.13 6.80 -12.43
CA GLY A 32 -35.06 6.79 -13.41
C GLY A 32 -33.73 7.27 -12.84
N GLN A 33 -32.73 6.37 -12.88
CA GLN A 33 -31.34 6.73 -12.68
C GLN A 33 -30.89 7.62 -13.84
N VAL A 34 -30.68 8.89 -13.54
CA VAL A 34 -29.52 9.59 -14.11
C VAL A 34 -28.33 8.71 -13.71
N VAL A 35 -27.66 8.12 -14.69
CA VAL A 35 -26.42 7.39 -14.44
C VAL A 35 -25.39 8.47 -14.12
N ASP A 36 -25.37 8.91 -12.86
CA ASP A 36 -24.16 9.51 -12.31
C ASP A 36 -23.11 8.41 -12.45
N ASP A 37 -22.14 8.66 -13.32
CA ASP A 37 -20.99 7.78 -13.57
C ASP A 37 -20.13 7.85 -12.31
N GLU A 38 -20.59 7.19 -11.25
CA GLU A 38 -19.91 7.13 -9.97
C GLU A 38 -18.55 6.46 -10.25
N PRO A 39 -17.44 7.11 -9.89
CA PRO A 39 -16.12 6.64 -10.31
C PRO A 39 -15.88 5.23 -9.79
N ALA A 40 -15.81 4.26 -10.72
CA ALA A 40 -15.58 2.86 -10.43
C ALA A 40 -14.27 2.64 -9.66
N THR A 41 -14.23 1.58 -8.86
CA THR A 41 -13.00 1.12 -8.20
C THR A 41 -11.89 0.92 -9.25
N PRO A 42 -10.68 1.45 -9.05
CA PRO A 42 -9.59 1.28 -10.00
C PRO A 42 -9.28 -0.19 -10.27
N ARG A 43 -9.04 -0.54 -11.54
CA ARG A 43 -8.57 -1.87 -11.93
C ARG A 43 -7.29 -2.22 -11.15
N PHE A 44 -7.25 -3.44 -10.63
CA PHE A 44 -6.16 -3.95 -9.80
C PHE A 44 -5.91 -3.13 -8.52
N ALA A 45 -6.99 -2.68 -7.87
CA ALA A 45 -6.92 -1.85 -6.67
C ALA A 45 -6.03 -2.47 -5.57
N GLY A 46 -6.03 -3.78 -5.36
CA GLY A 46 -5.18 -4.44 -4.37
C GLY A 46 -3.69 -4.18 -4.62
N LEU A 47 -3.23 -4.38 -5.86
CA LEU A 47 -1.84 -4.11 -6.24
C LEU A 47 -1.50 -2.62 -6.05
N ARG A 48 -2.36 -1.73 -6.56
CA ARG A 48 -2.14 -0.27 -6.47
C ARG A 48 -2.11 0.23 -5.03
N LEU A 49 -2.92 -0.33 -4.14
CA LEU A 49 -2.94 0.02 -2.72
C LEU A 49 -1.64 -0.41 -2.02
N VAL A 50 -1.12 -1.62 -2.32
CA VAL A 50 0.19 -2.07 -1.81
C VAL A 50 1.28 -1.09 -2.25
N HIS A 51 1.30 -0.71 -3.53
CA HIS A 51 2.29 0.23 -4.07
C HIS A 51 2.21 1.60 -3.39
N ALA A 52 0.99 2.14 -3.25
CA ALA A 52 0.78 3.43 -2.61
C ALA A 52 1.21 3.43 -1.14
N ALA A 53 0.88 2.37 -0.40
CA ALA A 53 1.22 2.24 1.00
C ALA A 53 2.74 2.04 1.21
N LEU A 54 3.42 1.28 0.34
CA LEU A 54 4.89 1.16 0.33
C LEU A 54 5.57 2.52 0.10
N ARG A 55 5.11 3.28 -0.90
CA ARG A 55 5.62 4.64 -1.17
C ARG A 55 5.45 5.57 0.02
N ARG A 56 4.25 5.60 0.60
CA ARG A 56 3.92 6.41 1.78
C ARG A 56 4.91 6.11 2.91
N ASP A 57 5.12 4.83 3.21
CA ASP A 57 5.90 4.42 4.37
C ASP A 57 7.40 4.62 4.17
N LEU A 58 7.93 4.29 3.00
CA LEU A 58 9.34 4.50 2.68
C LEU A 58 9.71 5.98 2.57
N ALA A 59 8.75 6.88 2.32
CA ALA A 59 8.97 8.31 2.39
C ALA A 59 9.12 8.84 3.84
N ARG A 60 8.49 8.20 4.83
CA ARG A 60 8.46 8.66 6.23
C ARG A 60 9.45 7.94 7.15
N LEU A 61 9.72 6.66 6.91
CA LEU A 61 10.56 5.81 7.75
C LEU A 61 12.01 6.31 7.93
N PRO A 62 12.72 6.79 6.88
CA PRO A 62 14.08 7.33 7.05
C PRO A 62 14.13 8.50 8.02
N ASN A 63 13.12 9.39 7.97
CA ASN A 63 13.02 10.51 8.90
C ASN A 63 12.66 10.07 10.32
N ALA A 64 11.73 9.12 10.47
CA ALA A 64 11.40 8.54 11.77
C ALA A 64 12.64 7.93 12.45
N LEU A 65 13.50 7.25 11.68
CA LEU A 65 14.76 6.69 12.19
C LEU A 65 15.75 7.78 12.62
N ARG A 66 15.92 8.85 11.81
CA ARG A 66 16.82 9.97 12.14
C ARG A 66 16.39 10.73 13.40
N LEU A 67 15.09 10.78 13.69
CA LEU A 67 14.53 11.47 14.84
C LEU A 67 14.55 10.64 16.13
N LEU A 68 14.92 9.35 16.06
CA LEU A 68 15.03 8.49 17.23
C LEU A 68 16.11 9.01 18.19
N GLN A 69 15.74 9.24 19.45
CA GLN A 69 16.65 9.69 20.50
C GLN A 69 17.18 8.51 21.32
N PRO A 70 18.34 8.66 22.00
CA PRO A 70 18.73 7.74 23.05
C PRO A 70 17.59 7.56 24.07
N ASP A 71 17.47 6.36 24.63
CA ASP A 71 16.45 5.95 25.61
C ASP A 71 14.98 5.90 25.08
N GLU A 72 14.74 6.06 23.78
CA GLU A 72 13.43 5.84 23.13
C GLU A 72 13.24 4.37 22.67
N ASP A 73 13.57 3.38 23.51
CA ASP A 73 13.55 1.95 23.15
C ASP A 73 12.20 1.48 22.57
N ASP A 74 11.09 1.95 23.14
CA ASP A 74 9.73 1.61 22.69
C ASP A 74 9.46 2.08 21.25
N LYS A 75 9.98 3.25 20.89
CA LYS A 75 9.82 3.85 19.56
C LYS A 75 10.74 3.17 18.55
N GLY A 76 11.96 2.82 18.97
CA GLY A 76 12.88 1.99 18.18
C GLY A 76 12.27 0.64 17.84
N GLU A 77 11.69 -0.05 18.83
CA GLU A 77 11.01 -1.32 18.62
C GLU A 77 9.73 -1.15 17.76
N ALA A 78 8.97 -0.07 17.94
CA ALA A 78 7.81 0.23 17.07
C ALA A 78 8.23 0.42 15.61
N LEU A 79 9.33 1.14 15.35
CA LEU A 79 9.90 1.30 14.01
C LEU A 79 10.32 -0.04 13.42
N LEU A 80 11.02 -0.89 14.19
CA LEU A 80 11.44 -2.21 13.74
C LEU A 80 10.27 -3.13 13.44
N ARG A 81 9.22 -3.15 14.28
CA ARG A 81 7.99 -3.91 14.01
C ARG A 81 7.32 -3.44 12.72
N HIS A 82 7.21 -2.13 12.53
CA HIS A 82 6.62 -1.56 11.32
C HIS A 82 7.43 -1.90 10.07
N TRP A 83 8.75 -1.80 10.14
CA TRP A 83 9.66 -2.21 9.07
C TRP A 83 9.49 -3.68 8.69
N ASN A 84 9.44 -4.57 9.69
CA ASN A 84 9.27 -6.01 9.45
C ASN A 84 7.91 -6.30 8.80
N PHE A 85 6.86 -5.59 9.21
CA PHE A 85 5.54 -5.73 8.60
C PHE A 85 5.53 -5.32 7.13
N ILE A 86 6.06 -4.14 6.77
CA ILE A 86 6.07 -3.71 5.36
C ILE A 86 6.95 -4.61 4.50
N THR A 87 8.03 -5.16 5.06
CA THR A 87 8.89 -6.12 4.38
C THR A 87 8.14 -7.43 4.11
N ALA A 88 7.38 -7.92 5.10
CA ALA A 88 6.55 -9.12 4.93
C ALA A 88 5.40 -8.90 3.92
N MET A 89 4.79 -7.71 3.91
CA MET A 89 3.80 -7.32 2.90
C MET A 89 4.41 -7.33 1.49
N LEU A 90 5.61 -6.78 1.32
CA LEU A 90 6.30 -6.77 0.03
C LEU A 90 6.61 -8.19 -0.46
N THR A 91 7.21 -9.04 0.38
CA THR A 91 7.53 -10.42 0.00
C THR A 91 6.28 -11.20 -0.37
N CYS A 92 5.20 -11.07 0.41
CA CYS A 92 3.93 -11.72 0.10
C CYS A 92 3.34 -11.20 -1.22
N HIS A 93 3.46 -9.91 -1.49
CA HIS A 93 3.01 -9.28 -2.73
C HIS A 93 3.78 -9.80 -3.95
N HIS A 94 5.12 -9.81 -3.92
CA HIS A 94 5.95 -10.36 -4.98
C HIS A 94 5.66 -11.85 -5.22
N GLU A 95 5.56 -12.65 -4.15
CA GLU A 95 5.26 -14.08 -4.27
C GLU A 95 3.89 -14.33 -4.92
N GLN A 96 2.86 -13.58 -4.54
CA GLN A 96 1.53 -13.69 -5.15
C GLN A 96 1.56 -13.32 -6.64
N GLN A 97 2.28 -12.25 -6.97
CA GLN A 97 2.49 -11.81 -8.34
C GLN A 97 3.16 -12.93 -9.18
N ASP A 98 4.31 -13.42 -8.75
CA ASP A 98 5.11 -14.41 -9.49
C ASP A 98 4.42 -15.77 -9.60
N THR A 99 3.76 -16.23 -8.54
CA THR A 99 3.17 -17.59 -8.50
C THR A 99 1.75 -17.68 -9.03
N ARG A 100 0.98 -16.57 -9.01
CA ARG A 100 -0.43 -16.58 -9.44
C ARG A 100 -0.64 -15.74 -10.68
N LEU A 101 -0.23 -14.48 -10.64
CA LEU A 101 -0.63 -13.50 -11.64
C LEU A 101 0.22 -13.64 -12.92
N TRP A 102 1.54 -13.81 -12.80
CA TRP A 102 2.45 -13.87 -13.94
C TRP A 102 2.15 -15.09 -14.83
N PRO A 103 1.85 -16.30 -14.30
CA PRO A 103 1.45 -17.44 -15.12
C PRO A 103 0.20 -17.17 -15.97
N ILE A 104 -0.80 -16.47 -15.43
CA ILE A 104 -2.01 -16.09 -16.18
C ILE A 104 -1.63 -15.12 -17.29
N VAL A 105 -0.87 -14.07 -16.98
CA VAL A 105 -0.46 -13.07 -17.98
C VAL A 105 0.41 -13.72 -19.07
N ARG A 106 1.36 -14.61 -18.73
CA ARG A 106 2.17 -15.34 -19.71
C ARG A 106 1.33 -16.18 -20.67
N ARG A 107 0.21 -16.74 -20.18
CA ARG A 107 -0.70 -17.55 -20.99
C ARG A 107 -1.50 -16.71 -22.00
N PHE A 108 -1.96 -15.53 -21.58
CA PHE A 108 -2.88 -14.71 -22.39
C PHE A 108 -2.22 -13.52 -23.11
N ALA A 109 -0.99 -13.16 -22.73
CA ALA A 109 -0.19 -12.08 -23.32
C ALA A 109 1.29 -12.54 -23.47
N PRO A 110 1.58 -13.54 -24.32
CA PRO A 110 2.93 -14.12 -24.46
C PRO A 110 3.99 -13.10 -24.89
N GLU A 111 3.61 -12.01 -25.54
CA GLU A 111 4.48 -10.88 -25.88
C GLU A 111 5.08 -10.18 -24.66
N LEU A 112 4.47 -10.31 -23.47
CA LEU A 112 4.97 -9.72 -22.22
C LEU A 112 6.03 -10.58 -21.52
N ARG A 113 6.35 -11.76 -22.03
CA ARG A 113 7.26 -12.72 -21.38
C ARG A 113 8.59 -12.12 -20.96
N LEU A 114 9.23 -11.29 -21.81
CA LEU A 114 10.51 -10.67 -21.45
C LEU A 114 10.38 -9.64 -20.33
N LEU A 115 9.28 -8.88 -20.31
CA LEU A 115 9.00 -7.94 -19.21
C LEU A 115 8.73 -8.69 -17.90
N LEU A 116 7.95 -9.76 -17.94
CA LEU A 116 7.64 -10.56 -16.75
C LEU A 116 8.87 -11.29 -16.20
N ASN A 117 9.75 -11.80 -17.07
CA ASN A 117 11.02 -12.37 -16.62
C ASN A 117 11.88 -11.31 -15.91
N TRP A 118 11.94 -10.10 -16.48
CA TRP A 118 12.70 -9.00 -15.87
C TRP A 118 12.10 -8.58 -14.52
N LEU A 119 10.77 -8.50 -14.40
CA LEU A 119 10.09 -8.17 -13.14
C LEU A 119 10.33 -9.23 -12.06
N GLU A 120 10.24 -10.51 -12.41
CA GLU A 120 10.52 -11.64 -11.49
C GLU A 120 11.98 -11.62 -11.03
N ASP A 121 12.95 -11.34 -11.93
CA ASP A 121 14.35 -11.15 -11.54
C ASP A 121 14.54 -9.92 -10.63
N ASP A 122 13.79 -8.84 -10.87
CA ASP A 122 13.83 -7.62 -10.07
C ASP A 122 13.20 -7.81 -8.68
N HIS A 123 12.13 -8.60 -8.55
CA HIS A 123 11.57 -9.03 -7.25
C HIS A 123 12.65 -9.68 -6.38
N HIS A 124 13.36 -10.67 -6.92
CA HIS A 124 14.43 -11.35 -6.18
C HIS A 124 15.51 -10.37 -5.71
N ASN A 125 15.91 -9.42 -6.56
CA ASN A 125 16.92 -8.41 -6.20
C ASN A 125 16.41 -7.43 -5.13
N LEU A 126 15.14 -7.04 -5.20
CA LEU A 126 14.50 -6.19 -4.20
C LEU A 126 14.36 -6.91 -2.86
N ASP A 127 13.89 -8.15 -2.85
CA ASP A 127 13.75 -8.97 -1.64
C ASP A 127 15.09 -9.16 -0.92
N HIS A 128 16.16 -9.41 -1.68
CA HIS A 128 17.53 -9.42 -1.13
C HIS A 128 17.94 -8.06 -0.55
N SER A 129 17.58 -6.96 -1.19
CA SER A 129 17.89 -5.61 -0.72
C SER A 129 17.12 -5.27 0.55
N PHE A 130 15.83 -5.59 0.63
CA PHE A 130 15.00 -5.47 1.83
C PHE A 130 15.55 -6.30 2.99
N THR A 131 15.99 -7.54 2.73
CA THR A 131 16.62 -8.40 3.75
C THR A 131 17.87 -7.74 4.33
N ARG A 132 18.74 -7.17 3.49
CA ARG A 132 19.96 -6.47 3.92
C ARG A 132 19.63 -5.23 4.75
N VAL A 133 18.70 -4.40 4.30
CA VAL A 133 18.30 -3.19 5.03
C VAL A 133 17.59 -3.55 6.33
N THR A 134 16.84 -4.66 6.38
CA THR A 134 16.24 -5.17 7.63
C THR A 134 17.28 -5.45 8.71
N THR A 135 18.44 -6.01 8.36
CA THR A 135 19.54 -6.19 9.31
C THR A 135 20.06 -4.86 9.84
N LEU A 136 20.16 -3.84 8.97
CA LEU A 136 20.62 -2.51 9.35
C LEU A 136 19.60 -1.78 10.25
N VAL A 137 18.31 -1.85 9.92
CA VAL A 137 17.22 -1.26 10.71
C VAL A 137 17.19 -1.85 12.12
N ARG A 138 17.41 -3.15 12.27
CA ARG A 138 17.50 -3.81 13.58
C ARG A 138 18.62 -3.28 14.47
N ILE A 139 19.74 -2.84 13.86
CA ILE A 139 20.85 -2.22 14.60
C ILE A 139 20.46 -0.79 14.95
N ALA A 140 20.03 0.00 13.97
CA ALA A 140 19.71 1.42 14.16
C ALA A 140 18.50 1.65 15.07
N SER A 141 17.61 0.67 15.24
CA SER A 141 16.51 0.74 16.19
C SER A 141 16.94 0.65 17.66
N ARG A 142 18.21 0.31 17.92
CA ARG A 142 18.80 0.19 19.28
C ARG A 142 20.06 1.04 19.46
N ASP A 143 20.70 1.41 18.35
CA ASP A 143 21.87 2.28 18.31
C ASP A 143 21.57 3.49 17.42
N THR A 144 21.23 4.61 18.03
CA THR A 144 20.93 5.87 17.33
C THR A 144 22.15 6.45 16.62
N GLY A 145 23.38 6.04 16.98
CA GLY A 145 24.59 6.41 16.25
C GLY A 145 24.62 5.90 14.81
N SER A 146 23.89 4.82 14.54
CA SER A 146 23.76 4.22 13.20
C SER A 146 22.58 4.78 12.39
N ALA A 147 21.76 5.67 12.94
CA ALA A 147 20.49 6.11 12.32
C ALA A 147 20.67 6.75 10.94
N TRP A 148 21.65 7.64 10.78
CA TRP A 148 21.86 8.37 9.52
C TRP A 148 22.28 7.46 8.35
N PRO A 149 23.35 6.63 8.47
CA PRO A 149 23.71 5.68 7.42
C PRO A 149 22.58 4.73 7.04
N VAL A 150 21.80 4.25 8.02
CA VAL A 150 20.69 3.32 7.75
C VAL A 150 19.52 4.03 7.08
N ALA A 151 19.21 5.27 7.46
CA ALA A 151 18.21 6.08 6.77
C ALA A 151 18.57 6.29 5.29
N TYR A 152 19.84 6.54 4.96
CA TYR A 152 20.29 6.60 3.56
C TYR A 152 20.12 5.27 2.81
N ALA A 153 20.39 4.14 3.47
CA ALA A 153 20.16 2.82 2.88
C ALA A 153 18.66 2.56 2.59
N MET A 154 17.77 3.03 3.47
CA MET A 154 16.31 2.98 3.25
C MET A 154 15.89 3.84 2.05
N GLU A 155 16.48 5.02 1.88
CA GLU A 155 16.20 5.93 0.75
C GLU A 155 16.69 5.35 -0.59
N ASP A 156 17.87 4.74 -0.63
CA ASP A 156 18.36 4.04 -1.83
C ASP A 156 17.42 2.87 -2.21
N LEU A 157 16.97 2.10 -1.21
CA LEU A 157 16.00 1.03 -1.42
C LEU A 157 14.66 1.58 -1.94
N ALA A 158 14.18 2.69 -1.38
CA ALA A 158 12.94 3.33 -1.81
C ALA A 158 13.01 3.78 -3.27
N ALA A 159 14.15 4.33 -3.72
CA ALA A 159 14.34 4.74 -5.10
C ALA A 159 14.35 3.55 -6.09
N ARG A 160 14.92 2.41 -5.68
CA ARG A 160 14.89 1.16 -6.46
C ARG A 160 13.48 0.61 -6.57
N LEU A 161 12.78 0.50 -5.44
CA LEU A 161 11.40 0.05 -5.42
C LEU A 161 10.50 0.97 -6.25
N GLU A 162 10.66 2.29 -6.15
CA GLU A 162 9.88 3.22 -6.99
C GLU A 162 10.08 2.96 -8.49
N THR A 163 11.31 2.66 -8.91
CA THR A 163 11.58 2.31 -10.32
C THR A 163 10.82 1.06 -10.74
N HIS A 164 10.81 0.04 -9.90
CA HIS A 164 10.07 -1.20 -10.07
C HIS A 164 8.55 -0.95 -10.19
N LEU A 165 7.95 -0.33 -9.16
CA LEU A 165 6.51 -0.06 -9.09
C LEU A 165 6.02 0.77 -10.29
N ARG A 166 6.82 1.75 -10.72
CA ARG A 166 6.51 2.56 -11.91
C ARG A 166 6.47 1.73 -13.19
N ILE A 167 7.33 0.71 -13.32
CA ILE A 167 7.33 -0.18 -14.49
C ILE A 167 6.06 -1.04 -14.47
N GLU A 168 5.71 -1.62 -13.33
CA GLU A 168 4.48 -2.37 -13.20
C GLU A 168 3.26 -1.52 -13.56
N GLU A 169 3.12 -0.35 -12.94
CA GLU A 169 1.95 0.51 -13.09
C GLU A 169 1.79 1.10 -14.48
N ARG A 170 2.90 1.50 -15.13
CA ARG A 170 2.85 2.18 -16.43
C ARG A 170 2.94 1.23 -17.61
N GLN A 171 3.55 0.06 -17.43
CA GLN A 171 3.82 -0.85 -18.54
C GLN A 171 3.07 -2.16 -18.42
N LEU A 172 2.92 -2.72 -17.23
CA LEU A 172 2.29 -4.03 -17.05
C LEU A 172 0.77 -3.89 -16.86
N LEU A 173 0.32 -3.13 -15.85
CA LEU A 173 -1.11 -3.05 -15.51
C LEU A 173 -2.01 -2.67 -16.70
N PRO A 174 -1.71 -1.64 -17.53
CA PRO A 174 -2.57 -1.29 -18.67
C PRO A 174 -2.65 -2.38 -19.75
N ARG A 175 -1.66 -3.29 -19.80
CA ARG A 175 -1.66 -4.41 -20.73
C ARG A 175 -2.41 -5.59 -20.13
N MET A 176 -2.29 -5.81 -18.81
CA MET A 176 -3.10 -6.76 -18.07
C MET A 176 -4.60 -6.45 -18.17
N GLU A 177 -5.00 -5.18 -18.16
CA GLU A 177 -6.40 -4.76 -18.34
C GLU A 177 -7.03 -5.31 -19.63
N ARG A 178 -6.23 -5.56 -20.68
CA ARG A 178 -6.72 -6.07 -21.98
C ARG A 178 -6.93 -7.57 -22.01
N VAL A 179 -6.37 -8.31 -21.06
CA VAL A 179 -6.39 -9.79 -21.04
C VAL A 179 -7.12 -10.36 -19.83
N ILE A 180 -7.25 -9.59 -18.76
CA ILE A 180 -8.08 -9.94 -17.61
C ILE A 180 -9.44 -9.32 -17.82
N ALA A 181 -10.50 -10.13 -17.75
CA ALA A 181 -11.86 -9.66 -17.95
C ALA A 181 -12.25 -8.52 -16.97
N ASP A 182 -13.13 -7.64 -17.43
CA ASP A 182 -13.78 -6.66 -16.58
C ASP A 182 -14.62 -7.38 -15.51
N GLY A 183 -14.63 -6.83 -14.29
CA GLY A 183 -15.27 -7.47 -13.13
C GLY A 183 -14.51 -8.66 -12.52
N SER A 184 -13.37 -9.06 -13.07
CA SER A 184 -12.51 -10.05 -12.41
C SER A 184 -12.00 -9.53 -11.06
N ARG A 185 -12.01 -10.40 -10.04
CA ARG A 185 -11.41 -10.11 -8.72
C ARG A 185 -9.88 -10.10 -8.74
N LEU A 186 -9.26 -10.57 -9.83
CA LEU A 186 -7.81 -10.72 -9.94
C LEU A 186 -7.09 -9.37 -9.78
N GLY A 187 -6.16 -9.29 -8.83
CA GLY A 187 -5.44 -8.07 -8.42
C GLY A 187 -6.29 -7.06 -7.63
N GLY A 188 -7.54 -7.38 -7.29
CA GLY A 188 -8.43 -6.56 -6.48
C GLY A 188 -8.13 -6.67 -4.97
N LEU A 189 -8.73 -5.77 -4.18
CA LEU A 189 -8.54 -5.77 -2.72
C LEU A 189 -9.07 -7.06 -2.08
N GLY A 190 -10.28 -7.50 -2.46
CA GLY A 190 -10.86 -8.71 -1.91
C GLY A 190 -10.02 -9.97 -2.15
N GLU A 191 -9.43 -10.12 -3.35
CA GLU A 191 -8.52 -11.25 -3.63
C GLU A 191 -7.24 -11.15 -2.80
N LEU A 192 -6.65 -9.96 -2.68
CA LEU A 192 -5.47 -9.74 -1.84
C LEU A 192 -5.73 -10.17 -0.40
N LEU A 193 -6.88 -9.81 0.18
CA LEU A 193 -7.23 -10.22 1.55
C LEU A 193 -7.42 -11.74 1.66
N ASP A 194 -8.04 -12.38 0.67
CA ASP A 194 -8.17 -13.85 0.62
C ASP A 194 -6.79 -14.53 0.58
N LEU A 195 -5.85 -14.00 -0.19
CA LEU A 195 -4.49 -14.54 -0.27
C LEU A 195 -3.71 -14.32 1.03
N LEU A 196 -3.86 -13.16 1.68
CA LEU A 196 -3.23 -12.88 2.98
C LEU A 196 -3.75 -13.82 4.08
N ARG A 197 -5.02 -14.24 4.05
CA ARG A 197 -5.57 -15.23 5.01
C ARG A 197 -4.92 -16.61 4.87
N LEU A 198 -4.46 -16.95 3.67
CA LEU A 198 -3.86 -18.24 3.37
C LEU A 198 -2.33 -18.24 3.58
N ALA A 199 -1.71 -17.06 3.57
CA ALA A 199 -0.28 -16.90 3.76
C ALA A 199 0.11 -16.94 5.24
N ASP A 200 1.28 -17.50 5.53
CA ASP A 200 1.98 -17.34 6.81
C ASP A 200 2.65 -15.95 6.88
N GLY A 201 1.84 -14.90 6.73
CA GLY A 201 2.29 -13.54 6.42
C GLY A 201 1.64 -12.45 7.28
N PRO A 202 1.51 -11.23 6.74
CA PRO A 202 0.90 -10.11 7.45
C PRO A 202 -0.55 -10.38 7.84
N GLY A 203 -0.94 -9.98 9.04
CA GLY A 203 -2.33 -10.08 9.48
C GLY A 203 -3.28 -9.26 8.62
N VAL A 204 -4.40 -9.84 8.20
CA VAL A 204 -5.40 -9.20 7.32
C VAL A 204 -5.94 -7.89 7.88
N ALA A 205 -6.21 -7.84 9.21
CA ALA A 205 -6.68 -6.63 9.87
C ALA A 205 -5.67 -5.47 9.77
N ASP A 206 -4.39 -5.78 9.99
CA ASP A 206 -3.28 -4.82 9.91
C ASP A 206 -3.05 -4.39 8.46
N ALA A 207 -3.05 -5.35 7.52
CA ALA A 207 -2.89 -5.10 6.09
C ALA A 207 -4.00 -4.19 5.56
N LEU A 208 -5.27 -4.45 5.88
CA LEU A 208 -6.38 -3.63 5.40
C LEU A 208 -6.26 -2.18 5.91
N ALA A 209 -6.01 -2.00 7.20
CA ALA A 209 -5.85 -0.66 7.78
C ALA A 209 -4.64 0.08 7.18
N TRP A 210 -3.52 -0.62 6.99
CA TRP A 210 -2.33 -0.07 6.35
C TRP A 210 -2.53 0.31 4.88
N LEU A 211 -3.25 -0.51 4.10
CA LEU A 211 -3.56 -0.27 2.69
C LEU A 211 -4.46 0.95 2.51
N LEU A 212 -5.44 1.13 3.41
CA LEU A 212 -6.46 2.18 3.30
C LEU A 212 -6.09 3.50 3.98
N GLU A 213 -4.96 3.56 4.71
CA GLU A 213 -4.48 4.80 5.32
C GLU A 213 -4.18 5.88 4.25
N GLY A 214 -4.93 6.98 4.32
CA GLY A 214 -4.84 8.11 3.38
C GLY A 214 -5.66 7.95 2.10
N VAL A 215 -6.44 6.86 1.97
CA VAL A 215 -7.39 6.67 0.87
C VAL A 215 -8.64 7.51 1.12
N GLU A 216 -9.19 8.08 0.04
CA GLU A 216 -10.40 8.92 0.09
C GLU A 216 -11.61 8.13 0.64
N PRO A 217 -12.42 8.70 1.56
CA PRO A 217 -13.48 7.96 2.25
C PRO A 217 -14.49 7.26 1.34
N ALA A 218 -14.96 7.90 0.26
CA ALA A 218 -15.92 7.27 -0.66
C ALA A 218 -15.27 6.10 -1.41
N LEU A 219 -13.99 6.19 -1.77
CA LEU A 219 -13.24 5.05 -2.32
C LEU A 219 -13.05 3.93 -1.29
N VAL A 220 -12.82 4.25 -0.01
CA VAL A 220 -12.79 3.24 1.07
C VAL A 220 -14.12 2.50 1.16
N GLU A 221 -15.25 3.20 1.14
CA GLU A 221 -16.58 2.58 1.17
C GLU A 221 -16.79 1.62 -0.01
N ARG A 222 -16.44 2.03 -1.23
CA ARG A 222 -16.53 1.17 -2.42
C ARG A 222 -15.63 -0.07 -2.33
N LEU A 223 -14.38 0.12 -1.91
CA LEU A 223 -13.42 -0.99 -1.73
C LEU A 223 -13.88 -2.00 -0.68
N LEU A 224 -14.47 -1.54 0.41
CA LEU A 224 -15.01 -2.42 1.45
C LEU A 224 -16.28 -3.15 0.99
N ALA A 225 -17.12 -2.52 0.15
CA ALA A 225 -18.29 -3.16 -0.45
C ALA A 225 -17.94 -4.32 -1.40
N GLU A 226 -16.72 -4.35 -1.94
CA GLU A 226 -16.20 -5.47 -2.75
C GLU A 226 -15.58 -6.61 -1.91
N CYS A 227 -15.44 -6.40 -0.59
CA CYS A 227 -14.94 -7.39 0.34
C CYS A 227 -16.09 -8.23 0.95
N ASP A 228 -15.74 -9.28 1.70
CA ASP A 228 -16.74 -10.03 2.45
C ASP A 228 -17.35 -9.21 3.61
N ASP A 229 -18.56 -9.57 4.03
CA ASP A 229 -19.26 -8.85 5.09
C ASP A 229 -18.49 -8.82 6.43
N ASP A 230 -17.66 -9.82 6.69
CA ASP A 230 -16.83 -9.87 7.90
C ASP A 230 -15.80 -8.75 7.91
N VAL A 231 -15.16 -8.47 6.77
CA VAL A 231 -14.24 -7.33 6.60
C VAL A 231 -14.99 -6.02 6.85
N ALA A 232 -16.13 -5.81 6.19
CA ALA A 232 -16.89 -4.57 6.32
C ALA A 232 -17.35 -4.32 7.77
N ARG A 233 -17.83 -5.36 8.46
CA ARG A 233 -18.26 -5.26 9.87
C ARG A 233 -17.13 -4.93 10.83
N ASN A 234 -15.93 -5.47 10.60
CA ASN A 234 -14.80 -5.30 11.52
C ASN A 234 -13.94 -4.07 11.21
N TRP A 235 -14.09 -3.46 10.02
CA TRP A 235 -13.30 -2.31 9.57
C TRP A 235 -13.15 -1.20 10.61
N PRO A 236 -14.22 -0.66 11.24
CA PRO A 236 -14.08 0.43 12.21
C PRO A 236 -13.16 0.07 13.39
N HIS A 237 -13.23 -1.20 13.85
CA HIS A 237 -12.42 -1.68 14.94
C HIS A 237 -10.95 -1.87 14.54
N TRP A 238 -10.69 -2.46 13.37
CA TRP A 238 -9.33 -2.65 12.87
C TRP A 238 -8.63 -1.32 12.60
N HIS A 239 -9.33 -0.38 11.94
CA HIS A 239 -8.80 0.95 11.66
C HIS A 239 -8.44 1.70 12.95
N ALA A 240 -9.35 1.74 13.94
CA ALA A 240 -9.09 2.38 15.22
C ALA A 240 -7.91 1.73 15.97
N THR A 241 -7.77 0.41 15.86
CA THR A 241 -6.69 -0.33 16.53
C THR A 241 -5.33 -0.07 15.87
N TYR A 242 -5.29 -0.09 14.54
CA TYR A 242 -4.11 0.29 13.77
C TYR A 242 -3.63 1.72 14.12
N GLN A 243 -4.54 2.70 14.17
CA GLN A 243 -4.21 4.08 14.54
C GLN A 243 -3.57 4.17 15.93
N ARG A 244 -4.14 3.47 16.93
CA ARG A 244 -3.56 3.44 18.29
C ARG A 244 -2.17 2.80 18.31
N CYS A 245 -1.98 1.69 17.59
CA CYS A 245 -0.72 0.94 17.60
C CYS A 245 0.40 1.62 16.81
N THR A 246 0.07 2.43 15.81
CA THR A 246 1.05 3.15 14.97
C THR A 246 1.32 4.57 15.46
N SER A 247 0.48 5.12 16.33
CA SER A 247 0.66 6.47 16.91
C SER A 247 2.03 6.70 17.57
N PRO A 248 2.66 5.73 18.29
CA PRO A 248 4.01 5.93 18.80
C PRO A 248 5.08 6.19 17.72
N LEU A 249 4.86 5.70 16.51
CA LEU A 249 5.78 5.86 15.38
C LEU A 249 5.51 7.15 14.59
N TRP A 250 4.24 7.48 14.37
CA TRP A 250 3.84 8.60 13.50
C TRP A 250 3.40 9.87 14.24
N GLY A 251 3.17 9.78 15.55
CA GLY A 251 2.46 10.81 16.32
C GLY A 251 0.94 10.64 16.27
N PRO A 252 0.18 11.49 16.97
CA PRO A 252 -1.28 11.52 16.86
C PRO A 252 -1.71 11.96 15.46
N VAL A 253 -2.80 11.35 14.95
CA VAL A 253 -3.35 11.62 13.60
C VAL A 253 -3.86 13.06 13.44
N ASP A 254 -4.07 13.79 14.55
CA ASP A 254 -4.58 15.17 14.59
C ASP A 254 -3.53 16.25 14.94
N GLY A 255 -2.27 16.05 14.55
CA GLY A 255 -1.22 17.06 14.68
C GLY A 255 -1.06 17.89 13.40
N PRO A 256 -1.06 19.24 13.44
CA PRO A 256 -0.85 20.04 12.25
C PRO A 256 0.54 19.78 11.66
N VAL A 257 0.56 19.42 10.38
CA VAL A 257 1.78 19.35 9.58
C VAL A 257 2.31 20.77 9.39
N GLY A 258 3.48 21.07 9.95
CA GLY A 258 4.38 22.12 9.45
C GLY A 258 4.11 23.55 9.93
N GLY A 259 4.79 23.95 11.00
CA GLY A 259 5.20 25.35 11.18
C GLY A 259 6.45 25.63 10.35
N ALA A 260 6.29 25.86 9.05
CA ALA A 260 7.34 26.39 8.19
C ALA A 260 6.95 27.80 7.74
N GLY A 261 7.79 28.78 8.12
CA GLY A 261 8.03 30.06 7.45
C GLY A 261 6.84 30.78 6.82
N SER A 262 6.38 31.84 7.49
CA SER A 262 5.70 32.95 6.85
C SER A 262 6.54 33.50 5.68
N GLY A 263 6.08 33.24 4.45
CA GLY A 263 6.69 33.70 3.21
C GLY A 263 5.62 33.93 2.14
N THR A 264 5.03 35.11 2.19
CA THR A 264 4.24 35.83 1.17
C THR A 264 4.15 35.22 -0.25
N GLY A 265 2.92 34.81 -0.60
CA GLY A 265 2.18 35.04 -1.86
C GLY A 265 2.89 35.13 -3.22
N ALA A 266 2.46 34.26 -4.14
CA ALA A 266 2.00 34.64 -5.48
C ALA A 266 1.43 33.40 -6.20
N GLY A 267 0.13 33.43 -6.52
CA GLY A 267 -0.46 32.45 -7.42
C GLY A 267 -0.06 32.74 -8.87
N TYR A 268 0.08 31.70 -9.69
CA TYR A 268 0.11 31.84 -11.13
C TYR A 268 -0.64 30.70 -11.80
N GLY A 269 -1.64 31.13 -12.58
CA GLY A 269 -2.44 30.30 -13.45
C GLY A 269 -1.66 29.85 -14.68
N LEU A 270 -2.18 28.77 -15.26
CA LEU A 270 -1.78 28.18 -16.53
C LEU A 270 -1.93 29.20 -17.68
N GLY A 271 -0.86 29.38 -18.44
CA GLY A 271 -0.86 30.08 -19.73
C GLY A 271 0.09 29.36 -20.71
N PRO A 272 -0.21 29.34 -22.02
CA PRO A 272 0.39 28.41 -22.98
C PRO A 272 1.81 28.84 -23.39
N GLY A 273 2.64 27.84 -23.70
CA GLY A 273 4.06 28.01 -24.03
C GLY A 273 4.33 28.78 -25.33
N PRO A 274 5.54 29.36 -25.48
CA PRO A 274 5.92 30.05 -26.69
C PRO A 274 6.45 29.07 -27.75
N GLY A 275 6.09 29.38 -29.00
CA GLY A 275 6.44 28.62 -30.19
C GLY A 275 7.88 28.78 -30.65
N PHE A 276 8.22 27.87 -31.56
CA PHE A 276 9.45 27.81 -32.34
C PHE A 276 9.73 29.12 -33.11
N GLY A 277 10.95 29.63 -32.96
CA GLY A 277 11.57 30.63 -33.85
C GLY A 277 12.94 30.13 -34.27
N GLY A 278 13.13 29.90 -35.57
CA GLY A 278 14.38 29.46 -36.16
C GLY A 278 15.28 30.59 -36.68
N LEU A 279 16.44 30.13 -37.15
CA LEU A 279 17.41 30.75 -38.07
C LEU A 279 18.41 31.77 -37.48
N GLY A 280 19.69 31.44 -37.71
CA GLY A 280 20.83 32.32 -37.48
C GLY A 280 22.18 31.62 -37.71
N SER A 281 22.49 31.35 -38.98
CA SER A 281 23.82 30.97 -39.48
C SER A 281 24.84 32.07 -39.20
N VAL A 282 26.04 31.73 -38.73
CA VAL A 282 27.26 32.51 -39.01
C VAL A 282 28.44 31.54 -39.20
N ALA A 283 28.96 31.51 -40.41
CA ALA A 283 30.33 31.13 -40.73
C ALA A 283 31.14 32.43 -40.84
N ASP A 284 32.24 32.52 -40.10
CA ASP A 284 33.59 32.92 -40.52
C ASP A 284 34.53 32.85 -39.31
#